data_AF-A0A379FMV0-F1
#
_entry.id   AF-A0A379FMV0-F1
#
_cell.length_a   1.000
_cell.length_b   1.000
_cell.length_c   1.000
_cell.angle_alpha   90.00
_cell.angle_beta   90.00
_cell.angle_gamma   90.00
#
_symmetry.space_group_name_H-M   'P 1'
#
loop_
_entity.id
_entity.type
_entity.pdbx_description
1 polymer ?
#
loop_
_entity_poly.entity_id
_entity_poly.type
_entity_poly.pdbx_seq_one_letter_code
_entity_poly.pdbx_strand_id
1 'polypeptide(L)'
;MAKKPSSNFKTDAPRDHQMEGLKLPPHSLEAEQSVLGGLMLDNERWDTVSERVTHADFFSRPHRTIFSQMQFLLEQGKPIDLITLSESLEQQGELDSVGGFAYLAELSKNTPSAANINAYADIVRERAIVRDMISVANEIADAGYDPQGRSSEDLLDLAETKVFQIAESRANKDEGPKGIEAILSETVEKIEQLYQQPHGRRYWGFQQVTKTSIKKPQVYKVLI
;
A
#
# COMPACT_ATOMS: atom_id res chain seq x y z
N MET A 1 59.08 -41.60 -22.49
CA MET A 1 57.61 -41.38 -22.40
C MET A 1 57.38 -39.97 -21.91
N ALA A 2 56.65 -39.18 -22.72
CA ALA A 2 56.70 -37.71 -22.73
C ALA A 2 55.93 -37.05 -21.58
N LYS A 3 56.55 -36.03 -20.97
CA LYS A 3 55.91 -35.05 -20.07
C LYS A 3 54.87 -34.26 -20.88
N LYS A 4 53.59 -34.37 -20.50
CA LYS A 4 52.52 -33.48 -20.98
C LYS A 4 52.76 -32.07 -20.41
N PRO A 5 52.74 -31.00 -21.21
CA PRO A 5 52.76 -29.64 -20.69
C PRO A 5 51.38 -29.27 -20.12
N SER A 6 51.40 -28.70 -18.91
CA SER A 6 50.29 -28.05 -18.23
C SER A 6 49.93 -26.75 -18.95
N SER A 7 48.87 -26.77 -19.76
CA SER A 7 48.26 -25.55 -20.31
C SER A 7 47.22 -25.00 -19.33
N ASN A 8 47.62 -23.98 -18.58
CA ASN A 8 46.72 -23.14 -17.79
C ASN A 8 45.83 -22.33 -18.74
N PHE A 9 44.67 -22.87 -19.12
CA PHE A 9 43.62 -22.08 -19.73
C PHE A 9 42.81 -21.44 -18.61
N LYS A 10 43.21 -20.23 -18.23
CA LYS A 10 42.27 -19.26 -17.66
C LYS A 10 41.28 -18.93 -18.77
N THR A 11 40.13 -19.58 -18.77
CA THR A 11 38.97 -19.09 -19.51
C THR A 11 38.44 -17.87 -18.76
N ASP A 12 39.05 -16.71 -19.03
CA ASP A 12 38.34 -15.43 -18.93
C ASP A 12 37.27 -15.45 -20.03
N ALA A 13 36.15 -16.12 -19.74
CA ALA A 13 34.95 -15.92 -20.51
C ALA A 13 34.59 -14.43 -20.39
N PRO A 14 34.41 -13.70 -21.50
CA PRO A 14 33.91 -12.34 -21.42
C PRO A 14 32.54 -12.43 -20.75
N ARG A 15 32.42 -11.86 -19.54
CA ARG A 15 31.13 -11.70 -18.89
C ARG A 15 30.27 -10.93 -19.88
N ASP A 16 29.15 -11.52 -20.29
CA ASP A 16 28.16 -10.87 -21.15
C ASP A 16 27.68 -9.56 -20.49
N HIS A 17 28.39 -8.46 -20.72
CA HIS A 17 28.02 -7.08 -20.34
C HIS A 17 26.88 -6.53 -21.23
N GLN A 18 26.09 -7.41 -21.84
CA GLN A 18 25.03 -7.06 -22.78
C GLN A 18 23.62 -7.32 -22.23
N MET A 19 23.49 -7.75 -20.96
CA MET A 19 22.20 -7.86 -20.25
C MET A 19 22.10 -6.91 -19.04
N GLU A 20 22.79 -5.77 -19.05
CA GLU A 20 22.81 -4.82 -17.92
C GLU A 20 21.90 -3.59 -18.14
N GLY A 21 20.99 -3.64 -19.11
CA GLY A 21 20.29 -2.45 -19.62
C GLY A 21 18.78 -2.33 -19.40
N LEU A 22 18.07 -3.37 -18.94
CA LEU A 22 16.62 -3.31 -18.69
C LEU A 22 16.36 -3.44 -17.20
N LYS A 23 16.44 -2.30 -16.49
CA LYS A 23 15.94 -2.21 -15.12
C LYS A 23 14.43 -2.42 -15.15
N LEU A 24 13.99 -3.60 -14.75
CA LEU A 24 12.57 -3.86 -14.58
C LEU A 24 12.02 -2.93 -13.49
N PRO A 25 10.84 -2.33 -13.70
CA PRO A 25 10.20 -1.53 -12.67
C PRO A 25 9.94 -2.41 -11.43
N PRO A 26 9.98 -1.83 -10.20
CA PRO A 26 9.76 -2.58 -8.98
C PRO A 26 8.41 -3.31 -8.98
N HIS A 27 8.44 -4.59 -8.62
CA HIS A 27 7.27 -5.46 -8.54
C HIS A 27 7.53 -6.62 -7.57
N SER A 28 6.47 -7.34 -7.18
CA SER A 28 6.58 -8.63 -6.49
C SER A 28 5.40 -9.50 -6.92
N LEU A 29 5.65 -10.43 -7.83
CA LEU A 29 4.61 -11.33 -8.34
C LEU A 29 4.11 -12.26 -7.23
N GLU A 30 4.98 -12.67 -6.31
CA GLU A 30 4.64 -13.55 -5.19
C GLU A 30 3.64 -12.87 -4.24
N ALA A 31 3.84 -11.58 -3.94
CA ALA A 31 2.90 -10.81 -3.13
C ALA A 31 1.56 -10.64 -3.86
N GLU A 32 1.58 -10.32 -5.16
CA GLU A 32 0.38 -10.22 -5.97
C GLU A 32 -0.42 -11.54 -5.98
N GLN A 33 0.25 -12.67 -6.23
CA GLN A 33 -0.36 -13.99 -6.22
C GLN A 33 -0.95 -14.33 -4.84
N SER A 34 -0.24 -13.98 -3.76
CA SER A 34 -0.70 -14.21 -2.39
C SER A 34 -1.94 -13.37 -2.04
N VAL A 35 -2.06 -12.15 -2.56
CA VAL A 35 -3.26 -11.32 -2.39
C VAL A 35 -4.44 -11.94 -3.13
N LEU A 36 -4.28 -12.27 -4.41
CA LEU A 36 -5.36 -12.84 -5.22
C LEU A 36 -5.82 -14.21 -4.69
N GLY A 37 -4.89 -15.11 -4.40
CA GLY A 37 -5.19 -16.40 -3.81
C GLY A 37 -5.81 -16.28 -2.41
N GLY A 38 -5.35 -15.32 -1.61
CA GLY A 38 -5.90 -15.07 -0.28
C GLY A 38 -7.36 -14.60 -0.33
N LEU A 39 -7.70 -13.73 -1.28
CA LEU A 39 -9.07 -13.27 -1.50
C LEU A 39 -10.00 -14.39 -1.99
N MET A 40 -9.50 -15.34 -2.80
CA MET A 40 -10.26 -16.53 -3.21
C MET A 40 -10.56 -17.49 -2.06
N LEU A 41 -9.76 -17.45 -0.98
CA LEU A 41 -9.92 -18.31 0.19
C LEU A 41 -10.79 -17.67 1.27
N ASP A 42 -10.67 -16.36 1.45
CA ASP A 42 -11.36 -15.61 2.48
C ASP A 42 -11.86 -14.27 1.92
N ASN A 43 -13.13 -14.27 1.50
CA ASN A 43 -13.77 -13.09 0.91
C ASN A 43 -14.01 -11.98 1.95
N GLU A 44 -14.05 -12.29 3.26
CA GLU A 44 -14.25 -11.28 4.31
C GLU A 44 -13.07 -10.28 4.39
N ARG A 45 -11.90 -10.67 3.87
CA ARG A 45 -10.72 -9.81 3.79
C ARG A 45 -10.82 -8.73 2.71
N TRP A 46 -11.81 -8.81 1.83
CA TRP A 46 -11.95 -7.88 0.70
C TRP A 46 -11.96 -6.43 1.12
N ASP A 47 -12.78 -6.07 2.12
CA ASP A 47 -12.93 -4.68 2.57
C ASP A 47 -11.56 -4.10 2.96
N THR A 48 -10.81 -4.85 3.77
CA THR A 48 -9.47 -4.42 4.20
C THR A 48 -8.44 -4.37 3.05
N VAL A 49 -8.50 -5.27 2.08
CA VAL A 49 -7.54 -5.29 0.97
C VAL A 49 -7.85 -4.18 -0.04
N SER A 50 -9.13 -3.98 -0.37
CA SER A 50 -9.59 -2.97 -1.33
C SER A 50 -9.35 -1.53 -0.87
N GLU A 51 -9.24 -1.29 0.44
CA GLU A 51 -8.78 -0.02 1.00
C GLU A 51 -7.29 0.26 0.74
N ARG A 52 -6.47 -0.78 0.55
CA ARG A 52 -5.01 -0.68 0.45
C ARG A 52 -4.52 -0.68 -0.99
N VAL A 53 -5.15 -1.49 -1.84
CA VAL A 53 -4.70 -1.71 -3.22
C VAL A 53 -5.87 -1.68 -4.19
N THR A 54 -5.58 -1.18 -5.38
CA THR A 54 -6.47 -1.16 -6.54
C THR A 54 -5.94 -2.10 -7.62
N HIS A 55 -6.78 -2.45 -8.60
CA HIS A 55 -6.37 -3.23 -9.76
C HIS A 55 -5.17 -2.61 -10.52
N ALA A 56 -5.00 -1.28 -10.51
CA ALA A 56 -3.89 -0.61 -11.19
C ALA A 56 -2.52 -0.82 -10.50
N ASP A 57 -2.53 -1.19 -9.22
CA ASP A 57 -1.31 -1.36 -8.42
C ASP A 57 -0.55 -2.65 -8.76
N PHE A 58 -1.26 -3.67 -9.25
CA PHE A 58 -0.66 -4.91 -9.72
C PHE A 58 0.22 -4.66 -10.95
N PHE A 59 1.42 -5.25 -10.97
CA PHE A 59 2.33 -5.15 -12.10
C PHE A 59 1.84 -5.99 -13.29
N SER A 60 1.41 -7.23 -13.02
CA SER A 60 0.98 -8.17 -14.05
C SER A 60 -0.40 -7.80 -14.60
N ARG A 61 -0.53 -7.68 -15.92
CA ARG A 61 -1.82 -7.41 -16.59
C ARG A 61 -2.89 -8.46 -16.22
N PRO A 62 -2.61 -9.78 -16.28
CA PRO A 62 -3.51 -10.80 -15.75
C PRO A 62 -4.02 -10.52 -14.33
N HIS A 63 -3.13 -10.12 -13.42
CA HIS A 63 -3.53 -9.85 -12.03
C HIS A 63 -4.45 -8.64 -11.91
N ARG A 64 -4.25 -7.59 -12.72
CA ARG A 64 -5.18 -6.44 -12.79
C ARG A 64 -6.58 -6.89 -13.19
N THR A 65 -6.66 -7.70 -14.24
CA THR A 65 -7.94 -8.23 -14.76
C THR A 65 -8.62 -9.09 -13.71
N ILE A 66 -7.88 -10.00 -13.06
CA ILE A 66 -8.41 -10.87 -12.01
C ILE A 66 -8.96 -10.03 -10.84
N PHE A 67 -8.19 -9.07 -10.32
CA PHE A 67 -8.64 -8.22 -9.21
C PHE A 67 -9.87 -7.38 -9.58
N SER A 68 -9.90 -6.83 -10.80
CA SER A 68 -11.07 -6.11 -11.31
C SER A 68 -12.31 -7.00 -11.38
N GLN A 69 -12.14 -8.27 -11.76
CA GLN A 69 -13.25 -9.21 -11.84
C GLN A 69 -13.74 -9.65 -10.46
N MET A 70 -12.84 -9.78 -9.49
CA MET A 70 -13.19 -10.02 -8.08
C MET A 70 -14.07 -8.90 -7.54
N GLN A 71 -13.69 -7.65 -7.79
CA GLN A 71 -14.49 -6.49 -7.41
C GLN A 71 -15.90 -6.55 -8.02
N PHE A 72 -15.99 -6.81 -9.32
CA PHE A 72 -17.26 -6.91 -10.03
C PHE A 72 -18.19 -8.00 -9.46
N LEU A 73 -17.65 -9.15 -9.10
CA LEU A 73 -18.43 -10.24 -8.51
C LEU A 73 -19.01 -9.84 -7.14
N LEU A 74 -18.22 -9.18 -6.29
CA LEU A 74 -18.69 -8.72 -4.99
C LEU A 74 -19.74 -7.61 -5.10
N GLU A 75 -19.60 -6.70 -6.06
CA GLU A 75 -20.62 -5.69 -6.36
C GLU A 75 -21.97 -6.32 -6.77
N GLN A 76 -21.93 -7.53 -7.34
CA GLN A 76 -23.12 -8.34 -7.66
C GLN A 76 -23.60 -9.22 -6.49
N GLY A 77 -22.94 -9.17 -5.34
CA GLY A 77 -23.23 -10.05 -4.19
C GLY A 77 -22.88 -11.51 -4.45
N LYS A 78 -21.98 -11.80 -5.39
CA LYS A 78 -21.50 -13.16 -5.68
C LYS A 78 -20.18 -13.43 -4.94
N PRO A 79 -19.98 -14.64 -4.42
CA PRO A 79 -18.71 -15.01 -3.79
C PRO A 79 -17.56 -15.04 -4.80
N ILE A 80 -16.35 -14.78 -4.32
CA ILE A 80 -15.12 -14.94 -5.09
C ILE A 80 -14.51 -16.28 -4.71
N ASP A 81 -14.79 -17.30 -5.52
CA ASP A 81 -14.09 -18.58 -5.46
C ASP A 81 -13.57 -18.95 -6.85
N LEU A 82 -12.73 -19.98 -6.92
CA LEU A 82 -12.09 -20.43 -8.17
C LEU A 82 -13.11 -20.68 -9.29
N ILE A 83 -14.25 -21.31 -8.98
CA ILE A 83 -15.26 -21.67 -9.97
C ILE A 83 -15.98 -20.40 -10.43
N THR A 84 -16.54 -19.64 -9.49
CA THR A 84 -17.33 -18.43 -9.80
C THR A 84 -16.50 -17.39 -10.56
N LEU A 85 -15.23 -17.21 -10.18
CA LEU A 85 -14.31 -16.31 -10.87
C LEU A 85 -13.96 -16.80 -12.27
N SER A 86 -13.70 -18.10 -12.44
CA SER A 86 -13.39 -18.68 -13.75
C SER A 86 -14.57 -18.55 -14.74
N GLU A 87 -15.79 -18.86 -14.29
CA GLU A 87 -17.01 -18.71 -15.09
C GLU A 87 -17.21 -17.24 -15.48
N SER A 88 -17.03 -16.33 -14.52
CA SER A 88 -17.20 -14.91 -14.78
C SER A 88 -16.17 -14.35 -15.76
N LEU A 89 -14.93 -14.83 -15.72
CA LEU A 89 -13.89 -14.45 -16.69
C LEU A 89 -14.16 -15.06 -18.08
N GLU A 90 -14.68 -16.29 -18.12
CA GLU A 90 -15.07 -16.96 -19.37
C GLU A 90 -16.21 -16.22 -20.06
N GLN A 91 -17.23 -15.81 -19.32
CA GLN A 91 -18.36 -15.03 -19.84
C GLN A 91 -17.93 -13.69 -20.44
N GLN A 92 -16.83 -13.10 -19.94
CA GLN A 92 -16.25 -11.86 -20.46
C GLN A 92 -15.22 -12.09 -21.58
N GLY A 93 -14.89 -13.35 -21.89
CA GLY A 93 -13.86 -13.69 -22.88
C GLY A 93 -12.43 -13.41 -22.43
N GLU A 94 -12.19 -13.25 -21.13
CA GLU A 94 -10.89 -12.88 -20.54
C GLU A 94 -10.18 -14.06 -19.85
N LEU A 95 -10.81 -15.23 -19.72
CA LEU A 95 -10.23 -16.37 -19.01
C LEU A 95 -8.88 -16.81 -19.62
N ASP A 96 -8.79 -16.90 -20.93
CA ASP A 96 -7.54 -17.28 -21.60
C ASP A 96 -6.45 -16.20 -21.47
N SER A 97 -6.84 -14.92 -21.43
CA SER A 97 -5.92 -13.79 -21.33
C SER A 97 -5.20 -13.75 -19.97
N VAL A 98 -5.84 -14.28 -18.93
CA VAL A 98 -5.27 -14.35 -17.57
C VAL A 98 -4.49 -15.63 -17.29
N GLY A 99 -4.38 -16.55 -18.25
CA GLY A 99 -3.68 -17.83 -18.09
C GLY A 99 -4.59 -19.04 -17.89
N GLY A 100 -5.90 -18.86 -18.02
CA GLY A 100 -6.90 -19.93 -17.95
C GLY A 100 -7.19 -20.43 -16.54
N PHE A 101 -8.08 -21.41 -16.46
CA PHE A 101 -8.49 -22.05 -15.19
C PHE A 101 -7.28 -22.60 -14.40
N ALA A 102 -6.30 -23.16 -15.11
CA ALA A 102 -5.11 -23.74 -14.48
C ALA A 102 -4.31 -22.71 -13.68
N TYR A 103 -4.18 -21.47 -14.19
CA TYR A 103 -3.48 -20.42 -13.49
C TYR A 103 -4.23 -19.95 -12.24
N LEU A 104 -5.55 -19.80 -12.32
CA LEU A 104 -6.36 -19.46 -11.15
C LEU A 104 -6.25 -20.54 -10.05
N ALA A 105 -6.25 -21.82 -10.44
CA ALA A 105 -6.03 -22.93 -9.51
C ALA A 105 -4.64 -22.89 -8.87
N GLU A 106 -3.62 -22.47 -9.62
CA GLU A 106 -2.27 -22.26 -9.10
C GLU A 106 -2.22 -21.12 -8.06
N LEU A 107 -2.92 -20.00 -8.30
CA LEU A 107 -3.02 -18.89 -7.34
C LEU A 107 -3.62 -19.34 -6.00
N SER A 108 -4.70 -20.11 -6.05
CA SER A 108 -5.32 -20.68 -4.84
C SER A 108 -4.40 -21.67 -4.13
N LYS A 109 -3.67 -22.50 -4.89
CA LYS A 109 -2.77 -23.52 -4.34
C LYS A 109 -1.51 -22.92 -3.69
N ASN A 110 -0.94 -21.89 -4.30
CA ASN A 110 0.28 -21.25 -3.82
C ASN A 110 0.05 -20.36 -2.58
N THR A 111 -1.21 -20.12 -2.22
CA THR A 111 -1.59 -19.32 -1.05
C THR A 111 -2.20 -20.21 0.03
N PRO A 112 -1.43 -20.79 0.96
CA PRO A 112 -1.98 -21.71 1.95
C PRO A 112 -2.84 -21.03 3.03
N SER A 113 -2.73 -19.71 3.20
CA SER A 113 -3.46 -18.95 4.23
C SER A 113 -3.65 -17.48 3.87
N ALA A 114 -4.82 -16.93 4.21
CA ALA A 114 -5.12 -15.51 4.13
C ALA A 114 -4.65 -14.69 5.35
N ALA A 115 -3.96 -15.31 6.33
CA ALA A 115 -3.60 -14.64 7.58
C ALA A 115 -2.77 -13.36 7.38
N ASN A 116 -1.83 -13.38 6.43
CA ASN A 116 -0.89 -12.29 6.15
C ASN A 116 -1.28 -11.44 4.94
N ILE A 117 -2.52 -11.56 4.44
CA ILE A 117 -2.95 -10.89 3.21
C ILE A 117 -2.72 -9.38 3.21
N ASN A 118 -2.90 -8.72 4.36
CA ASN A 118 -2.67 -7.28 4.51
C ASN A 118 -1.20 -6.91 4.28
N ALA A 119 -0.25 -7.71 4.80
CA ALA A 119 1.18 -7.46 4.59
C ALA A 119 1.57 -7.63 3.12
N TYR A 120 0.96 -8.58 2.41
CA TYR A 120 1.18 -8.75 0.98
C TYR A 120 0.57 -7.60 0.18
N ALA A 121 -0.63 -7.13 0.54
CA ALA A 121 -1.24 -5.95 -0.05
C ALA A 121 -0.38 -4.69 0.14
N ASP A 122 0.19 -4.50 1.34
CA ASP A 122 1.11 -3.40 1.63
C ASP A 122 2.39 -3.48 0.76
N ILE A 123 2.93 -4.68 0.53
CA ILE A 123 4.06 -4.89 -0.39
C ILE A 123 3.68 -4.49 -1.82
N VAL A 124 2.51 -4.91 -2.32
CA VAL A 124 2.03 -4.55 -3.67
C VAL A 124 1.88 -3.05 -3.80
N ARG A 125 1.26 -2.40 -2.80
CA ARG A 125 1.10 -0.94 -2.73
C ARG A 125 2.45 -0.22 -2.79
N GLU A 126 3.41 -0.64 -1.97
CA GLU A 126 4.75 -0.03 -1.94
C GLU A 126 5.44 -0.12 -3.30
N ARG A 127 5.37 -1.28 -3.96
CA ARG A 127 5.95 -1.46 -5.31
C ARG A 127 5.24 -0.61 -6.37
N ALA A 128 3.93 -0.45 -6.26
CA ALA A 128 3.17 0.43 -7.14
C ALA A 128 3.60 1.90 -6.99
N ILE A 129 3.77 2.38 -5.74
CA ILE A 129 4.23 3.76 -5.46
C ILE A 129 5.61 4.01 -6.08
N VAL A 130 6.56 3.10 -5.88
CA VAL A 130 7.90 3.29 -6.47
C VAL A 130 7.84 3.25 -8.00
N ARG A 131 6.95 2.45 -8.59
CA ARG A 131 6.75 2.42 -10.04
C ARG A 131 6.16 3.73 -10.57
N ASP A 132 5.18 4.31 -9.89
CA ASP A 132 4.58 5.59 -10.28
C ASP A 132 5.59 6.73 -10.18
N MET A 133 6.42 6.73 -9.13
CA MET A 133 7.52 7.67 -8.96
C MET A 133 8.50 7.61 -10.14
N ILE A 134 8.85 6.41 -10.61
CA ILE A 134 9.72 6.23 -11.79
C ILE A 134 9.02 6.78 -13.05
N SER A 135 7.73 6.51 -13.23
CA SER A 135 6.97 7.02 -14.38
C SER A 135 6.96 8.55 -14.41
N VAL A 136 6.64 9.19 -13.29
CA VAL A 136 6.62 10.65 -13.17
C VAL A 136 8.01 11.25 -13.36
N ALA A 137 9.06 10.63 -12.81
CA ALA A 137 10.43 11.09 -13.03
C ALA A 137 10.81 11.08 -14.52
N ASN A 138 10.41 10.03 -15.26
CA ASN A 138 10.65 9.96 -16.70
C ASN A 138 9.85 11.03 -17.45
N GLU A 139 8.56 11.23 -17.12
CA GLU A 139 7.74 12.28 -17.74
C GLU A 139 8.32 13.70 -17.52
N ILE A 140 8.83 13.98 -16.32
CA ILE A 140 9.49 15.25 -16.00
C ILE A 140 10.80 15.39 -16.79
N ALA A 141 11.60 14.33 -16.87
CA ALA A 141 12.83 14.34 -17.64
C ALA A 141 12.57 14.56 -19.14
N ASP A 142 11.58 13.87 -19.70
CA ASP A 142 11.17 14.00 -21.10
C ASP A 142 10.71 15.42 -21.41
N ALA A 143 9.90 16.03 -20.54
CA ALA A 143 9.47 17.42 -20.69
C ALA A 143 10.63 18.43 -20.60
N GLY A 144 11.70 18.10 -19.86
CA GLY A 144 12.92 18.91 -19.81
C GLY A 144 13.77 18.81 -21.07
N TYR A 145 13.81 17.64 -21.72
CA TYR A 145 14.53 17.42 -22.97
C TYR A 145 13.77 17.95 -24.20
N ASP A 146 12.44 17.85 -24.20
CA ASP A 146 11.56 18.40 -25.24
C ASP A 146 10.48 19.30 -24.61
N PRO A 147 10.78 20.60 -24.39
CA PRO A 147 9.83 21.54 -23.80
C PRO A 147 8.60 21.86 -24.67
N GLN A 148 8.62 21.52 -25.97
CA GLN A 148 7.54 21.82 -26.92
C GLN A 148 7.04 23.28 -26.89
N GLY A 149 7.93 24.23 -26.61
CA GLY A 149 7.62 25.66 -26.55
C GLY A 149 7.06 26.17 -25.21
N ARG A 150 7.01 25.33 -24.18
CA ARG A 150 6.67 25.73 -22.80
C ARG A 150 7.79 26.58 -22.18
N SER A 151 7.42 27.50 -21.29
CA SER A 151 8.39 28.26 -20.49
C SER A 151 8.95 27.39 -19.35
N SER A 152 10.03 27.85 -18.72
CA SER A 152 10.57 27.18 -17.54
C SER A 152 9.60 27.18 -16.35
N GLU A 153 8.75 28.20 -16.23
CA GLU A 153 7.71 28.28 -15.18
C GLU A 153 6.67 27.18 -15.40
N ASP A 154 6.17 27.03 -16.64
CA ASP A 154 5.20 25.97 -16.98
C ASP A 154 5.72 24.55 -16.73
N LEU A 155 7.03 24.32 -16.94
CA LEU A 155 7.66 23.02 -16.70
C LEU A 155 7.80 22.71 -15.19
N LEU A 156 8.07 23.73 -14.37
CA LEU A 156 8.10 23.57 -12.92
C LEU A 156 6.70 23.26 -12.37
N ASP A 157 5.68 23.99 -12.82
CA ASP A 157 4.28 23.76 -12.43
C ASP A 157 3.81 22.34 -12.81
N LEU A 158 4.22 21.85 -14.00
CA LEU A 158 3.97 20.48 -14.43
C LEU A 158 4.61 19.47 -13.45
N ALA A 159 5.88 19.68 -13.09
CA ALA A 159 6.60 18.78 -12.20
C ALA A 159 5.96 18.75 -10.80
N GLU A 160 5.61 19.91 -10.24
CA GLU A 160 4.92 20.02 -8.96
C GLU A 160 3.58 19.27 -8.98
N THR A 161 2.77 19.50 -10.02
CA THR A 161 1.48 18.84 -10.18
C THR A 161 1.63 17.32 -10.22
N LYS A 162 2.60 16.82 -11.00
CA LYS A 162 2.82 15.37 -11.18
C LYS A 162 3.30 14.69 -9.90
N VAL A 163 4.23 15.32 -9.18
CA VAL A 163 4.71 14.79 -7.90
C VAL A 163 3.61 14.82 -6.85
N PHE A 164 2.80 15.88 -6.82
CA PHE A 164 1.67 15.98 -5.90
C PHE A 164 0.59 14.92 -6.15
N GLN A 165 0.30 14.59 -7.42
CA GLN A 165 -0.65 13.53 -7.78
C GLN A 165 -0.26 12.15 -7.23
N ILE A 166 1.04 11.84 -7.14
CA ILE A 166 1.51 10.59 -6.48
C ILE A 166 1.15 10.61 -5.00
N ALA A 167 1.32 11.74 -4.32
CA ALA A 167 0.96 11.85 -2.90
C ALA A 167 -0.56 11.76 -2.68
N GLU A 168 -1.35 12.43 -3.52
CA GLU A 168 -2.82 12.47 -3.42
C GLU A 168 -3.46 11.12 -3.72
N SER A 169 -3.06 10.45 -4.81
CA SER A 169 -3.60 9.13 -5.18
C SER A 169 -3.33 8.05 -4.13
N ARG A 170 -2.47 8.34 -3.14
CA ARG A 170 -2.00 7.40 -2.11
C ARG A 170 -2.39 7.83 -0.70
N ALA A 171 -2.97 9.01 -0.53
CA ALA A 171 -3.61 9.38 0.73
C ALA A 171 -4.81 8.46 0.94
N ASN A 172 -4.82 7.70 2.04
CA ASN A 172 -6.02 6.95 2.42
C ASN A 172 -7.19 7.95 2.60
N LYS A 173 -8.44 7.49 2.44
CA LYS A 173 -9.63 8.31 2.77
C LYS A 173 -9.55 8.93 4.18
N ASP A 174 -8.78 8.31 5.08
CA ASP A 174 -8.54 8.77 6.45
C ASP A 174 -7.39 9.78 6.64
N GLU A 175 -6.55 10.01 5.64
CA GLU A 175 -5.40 10.92 5.68
C GLU A 175 -5.59 12.19 4.85
N GLY A 176 -6.75 12.32 4.18
CA GLY A 176 -7.18 13.57 3.56
C GLY A 176 -7.60 14.63 4.58
N PRO A 177 -7.90 15.87 4.14
CA PRO A 177 -8.42 16.92 5.01
C PRO A 177 -9.71 16.44 5.70
N LYS A 178 -9.65 16.19 7.01
CA LYS A 178 -10.84 15.85 7.80
C LYS A 178 -11.67 17.11 8.01
N GLY A 179 -12.94 17.06 7.64
CA GLY A 179 -13.89 18.14 7.94
C GLY A 179 -13.95 18.41 9.44
N ILE A 180 -14.01 19.68 9.82
CA ILE A 180 -14.06 20.11 11.24
C ILE A 180 -15.23 19.44 11.98
N GLU A 181 -16.34 19.18 11.29
CA GLU A 181 -17.51 18.47 11.83
C GLU A 181 -17.17 17.04 12.29
N ALA A 182 -16.39 16.30 11.51
CA ALA A 182 -15.98 14.93 11.86
C ALA A 182 -15.08 14.92 13.11
N ILE A 183 -14.17 15.90 13.21
CA ILE A 183 -13.27 16.08 14.37
C ILE A 183 -14.06 16.48 15.61
N LEU A 184 -15.06 17.37 15.47
CA LEU A 184 -15.91 17.81 16.57
C LEU A 184 -16.73 16.66 17.14
N SER A 185 -17.36 15.85 16.29
CA SER A 185 -18.12 14.68 16.73
C SER A 185 -17.25 13.68 17.50
N GLU A 186 -16.07 13.33 16.97
CA GLU A 186 -15.12 12.43 17.67
C GLU A 186 -14.67 13.04 19.02
N THR A 187 -14.43 14.35 19.04
CA THR A 187 -14.00 15.05 20.27
C THR A 187 -15.09 15.06 21.33
N VAL A 188 -16.34 15.30 20.94
CA VAL A 188 -17.50 15.29 21.85
C VAL A 188 -17.73 13.89 22.41
N GLU A 189 -17.70 12.86 21.57
CA GLU A 189 -17.82 11.46 22.01
C GLU A 189 -16.69 11.08 22.99
N LYS A 190 -15.47 11.56 22.76
CA LYS A 190 -14.33 11.33 23.65
C LYS A 190 -14.46 12.06 24.98
N ILE A 191 -15.00 13.28 24.98
CA ILE A 191 -15.34 14.01 26.21
C ILE A 191 -16.43 13.27 26.98
N GLU A 192 -17.45 12.75 26.29
CA GLU A 192 -18.54 12.00 26.89
C GLU A 192 -18.07 10.66 27.47
N GLN A 193 -17.19 9.93 26.77
CA GLN A 193 -16.54 8.73 27.31
C GLN A 193 -15.69 9.03 28.55
N LEU A 194 -14.92 10.12 28.55
CA LEU A 194 -14.14 10.55 29.71
C LEU A 194 -15.02 10.99 30.89
N TYR A 195 -16.21 11.49 30.60
CA TYR A 195 -17.22 11.83 31.61
C TYR A 195 -17.92 10.59 32.16
N GLN A 196 -18.23 9.61 31.31
CA GLN A 196 -18.91 8.35 31.63
C GLN A 196 -18.00 7.31 32.32
N GLN A 197 -16.67 7.47 32.25
CA GLN A 197 -15.72 6.74 33.09
C GLN A 197 -15.18 7.60 34.24
N PRO A 198 -15.95 7.83 35.33
CA PRO A 198 -15.39 8.33 36.55
C PRO A 198 -14.54 7.21 37.18
N HIS A 199 -13.22 7.31 37.01
CA HIS A 199 -12.17 6.58 37.73
C HIS A 199 -11.88 5.13 37.31
N GLY A 200 -11.09 4.99 36.23
CA GLY A 200 -10.28 3.81 35.94
C GLY A 200 -8.77 4.00 36.15
N ARG A 201 -8.32 5.04 36.87
CA ARG A 201 -6.89 5.17 37.21
C ARG A 201 -6.62 4.36 38.47
N ARG A 202 -5.95 3.21 38.31
CA ARG A 202 -5.26 2.51 39.40
C ARG A 202 -4.16 3.44 39.91
N TYR A 203 -4.45 4.22 40.94
CA TYR A 203 -3.48 5.05 41.64
C TYR A 203 -2.56 4.15 42.47
N TRP A 204 -1.31 3.98 42.04
CA TRP A 204 -0.23 3.72 43.00
C TRP A 204 0.07 5.05 43.70
N GLY A 205 -0.53 5.24 44.88
CA GLY A 205 0.14 5.87 46.02
C GLY A 205 0.44 7.38 46.02
N PHE A 206 -0.37 8.27 45.45
CA PHE A 206 -0.26 9.71 45.78
C PHE A 206 -1.63 10.39 45.97
N GLN A 207 -1.82 10.97 47.16
CA GLN A 207 -3.01 11.73 47.54
C GLN A 207 -3.10 13.04 46.74
N GLN A 208 -4.24 13.20 46.07
CA GLN A 208 -5.00 14.43 45.85
C GLN A 208 -4.23 15.76 45.99
N VAL A 209 -3.89 16.38 44.86
CA VAL A 209 -3.67 17.83 44.79
C VAL A 209 -4.75 18.42 43.89
N THR A 210 -5.94 18.64 44.45
CA THR A 210 -6.94 19.49 43.82
C THR A 210 -6.98 20.85 44.52
N LYS A 211 -7.09 21.91 43.71
CA LYS A 211 -7.45 23.31 44.02
C LYS A 211 -6.28 24.26 44.34
N THR A 212 -5.91 25.01 43.30
CA THR A 212 -5.63 26.46 43.27
C THR A 212 -5.42 27.12 44.65
N SER A 213 -4.17 27.30 45.05
CA SER A 213 -3.80 28.00 46.29
C SER A 213 -3.34 29.42 45.97
N ILE A 214 -4.30 30.36 45.92
CA ILE A 214 -4.02 31.79 46.01
C ILE A 214 -3.82 32.11 47.49
N LYS A 215 -2.58 32.30 47.94
CA LYS A 215 -2.25 32.72 49.31
C LYS A 215 -2.43 34.24 49.45
N LYS A 216 -3.32 34.70 50.34
CA LYS A 216 -3.22 36.03 50.99
C LYS A 216 -2.46 35.88 52.32
N PRO A 217 -1.64 36.87 52.72
CA PRO A 217 -0.79 36.75 53.90
C PRO A 217 -1.59 37.05 55.17
N GLN A 218 -1.36 36.29 56.23
CA GLN A 218 -1.85 36.59 57.58
C GLN A 218 -0.69 36.96 58.50
N VAL A 219 -0.79 38.14 59.08
CA VAL A 219 0.13 38.75 60.02
C VAL A 219 -0.30 38.33 61.42
N TYR A 220 0.59 37.72 62.22
CA TYR A 220 0.32 37.51 63.64
C TYR A 220 1.52 37.94 64.52
N LYS A 221 1.26 39.08 65.19
CA LYS A 221 1.62 39.54 66.54
C LYS A 221 2.80 38.90 67.28
N VAL A 222 3.74 39.78 67.64
CA VAL A 222 4.72 39.67 68.72
C VAL A 222 4.01 39.73 70.08
N LEU A 223 4.42 38.88 71.01
CA LEU A 223 4.24 39.07 72.45
C LEU A 223 5.62 38.90 73.11
N ILE A 224 5.86 39.81 74.06
CA ILE A 224 7.10 40.17 74.75
C ILE A 224 7.68 38.99 75.52
#